data_AF-A0A920BHN3-F1
#
_entry.id   AF-A0A920BHN3-F1
#
_cell.length_a   1.000
_cell.length_b   1.000
_cell.length_c   1.000
_cell.angle_alpha   90.00
_cell.angle_beta   90.00
_cell.angle_gamma   90.00
#
_symmetry.space_group_name_H-M   'P 1'
#
loop_
_entity.id
_entity.type
_entity.pdbx_description
1 polymer ?
#
loop_
_entity_poly.entity_id
_entity_poly.type
_entity_poly.pdbx_seq_one_letter_code
_entity_poly.pdbx_strand_id
1 'polypeptide(L)' 'MLTLDARVQVTCTETDQVAPATIVRIQGNRVDVVLDQGGGDIIISMVMQKPGLYVGSRSGLEFTMRTQAL' A
#
# COMPACT_ATOMS: atom_id res chain seq x y z
N MET A 1 -12.13 8.19 0.22
CA MET A 1 -12.70 6.90 -0.23
C MET A 1 -11.64 6.17 -1.04
N LEU A 2 -11.41 4.88 -0.81
CA LEU A 2 -10.51 4.09 -1.64
C LEU A 2 -11.18 3.79 -2.99
N THR A 3 -10.42 3.86 -4.07
CA THR A 3 -10.89 3.49 -5.41
C THR A 3 -9.87 2.57 -6.06
N LEU A 4 -10.34 1.65 -6.90
CA LEU A 4 -9.46 0.89 -7.78
C LEU A 4 -8.68 1.87 -8.68
N ASP A 5 -7.48 1.48 -9.07
CA ASP A 5 -6.56 2.26 -9.92
C ASP A 5 -6.10 3.61 -9.33
N ALA A 6 -6.44 3.90 -8.06
CA ALA A 6 -5.90 5.08 -7.39
C ALA A 6 -4.39 4.94 -7.18
N ARG A 7 -3.68 6.02 -7.51
CA ARG A 7 -2.27 6.21 -7.17
C ARG A 7 -2.15 6.60 -5.71
N VAL A 8 -1.28 5.89 -5.00
CA VAL A 8 -1.01 6.06 -3.58
C VAL A 8 0.49 6.07 -3.32
N GLN A 9 0.87 6.45 -2.10
CA GLN A 9 2.24 6.31 -1.63
C GLN A 9 2.32 5.20 -0.60
N VAL A 10 3.35 4.37 -0.73
CA VAL A 10 3.68 3.31 0.21
C VAL A 10 5.04 3.63 0.82
N THR A 11 5.12 3.61 2.15
CA THR A 11 6.35 3.88 2.90
C THR A 11 6.89 2.59 3.51
N CYS A 12 8.14 2.26 3.24
CA CYS A 12 8.88 1.21 3.94
C CYS A 12 9.26 1.72 5.33
N THR A 13 8.91 1.01 6.40
CA THR A 13 9.10 1.51 7.78
C THR A 13 10.54 1.43 8.27
N GLU A 14 11.33 0.57 7.67
CA GLU A 14 12.72 0.30 8.06
C GLU A 14 13.70 1.26 7.38
N THR A 15 13.34 1.79 6.20
CA THR A 15 14.23 2.64 5.40
C THR A 15 13.68 4.04 5.17
N ASP A 16 12.46 4.32 5.63
CA ASP A 16 11.69 5.55 5.35
C ASP A 16 11.52 5.87 3.86
N GLN A 17 11.82 4.90 2.98
CA GLN A 17 11.68 5.06 1.54
C GLN A 17 10.22 5.08 1.14
N VAL A 18 9.87 6.03 0.27
CA VAL A 18 8.52 6.20 -0.26
C VAL A 18 8.49 5.80 -1.71
N ALA A 19 7.57 4.89 -2.06
CA ALA A 19 7.37 4.43 -3.42
C ALA A 19 5.94 4.74 -3.91
N PRO A 20 5.77 5.20 -5.15
CA PRO A 20 4.46 5.26 -5.78
C PRO A 20 3.91 3.84 -5.98
N ALA A 21 2.60 3.70 -5.79
CA ALA A 21 1.90 2.44 -6.00
C ALA A 21 0.48 2.66 -6.55
N THR A 22 -0.11 1.62 -7.11
CA THR A 22 -1.49 1.62 -7.62
C THR A 22 -2.33 0.59 -6.88
N ILE A 23 -3.53 0.97 -6.43
CA ILE A 23 -4.47 0.02 -5.82
C ILE A 23 -5.07 -0.88 -6.91
N VAL A 24 -4.84 -2.19 -6.83
CA VAL A 24 -5.31 -3.18 -7.81
C VAL A 24 -6.35 -4.15 -7.25
N ARG A 25 -6.59 -4.12 -5.93
CA ARG A 25 -7.68 -4.85 -5.29
C ARG A 25 -8.15 -4.13 -4.03
N ILE A 26 -9.46 -4.17 -3.80
CA ILE A 26 -10.10 -3.78 -2.53
C ILE A 26 -11.03 -4.91 -2.10
N GLN A 27 -10.86 -5.41 -0.87
CA GLN A 27 -11.70 -6.45 -0.30
C GLN A 27 -11.90 -6.19 1.20
N GLY A 28 -13.04 -5.61 1.57
CA GLY A 28 -13.33 -5.24 2.96
C GLY A 28 -12.28 -4.26 3.49
N ASN A 29 -11.53 -4.68 4.52
CA ASN A 29 -10.46 -3.89 5.14
C ASN A 29 -9.07 -4.14 4.51
N ARG A 30 -8.98 -4.95 3.45
CA ARG A 30 -7.73 -5.26 2.75
C ARG A 30 -7.66 -4.53 1.41
N VAL A 31 -6.45 -4.10 1.05
CA VAL A 31 -6.10 -3.66 -0.30
C VAL A 31 -4.87 -4.43 -0.80
N ASP A 32 -4.79 -4.68 -2.09
CA ASP A 32 -3.52 -5.06 -2.72
C ASP A 32 -3.04 -3.88 -3.58
N VAL A 33 -1.76 -3.52 -3.47
CA VAL A 33 -1.12 -2.44 -4.24
C VAL A 33 0.03 -2.97 -5.06
N VAL A 34 0.22 -2.44 -6.27
CA VAL A 34 1.40 -2.70 -7.11
C VAL A 34 2.37 -1.53 -6.98
N LEU A 35 3.61 -1.78 -6.60
CA LEU A 35 4.66 -0.75 -6.59
C LEU A 35 5.09 -0.42 -8.04
N ASP A 36 5.16 0.86 -8.35
CA ASP A 36 5.68 1.35 -9.64
C ASP A 36 7.21 1.50 -9.55
N GLN A 37 7.91 0.36 -9.68
CA GLN A 37 9.37 0.29 -9.58
C GLN A 37 10.01 -0.46 -10.75
N GLY A 38 9.66 -0.12 -12.00
CA GLY A 38 10.46 -0.33 -13.23
C GLY A 38 11.07 -1.71 -13.54
N GLY A 39 10.79 -2.75 -12.75
CA GLY A 39 11.50 -4.04 -12.75
C GLY A 39 10.62 -5.25 -12.47
N GLY A 40 9.28 -5.06 -12.46
CA GLY A 40 8.27 -6.10 -12.26
C GLY A 40 7.14 -5.65 -11.33
N ASP A 41 5.98 -6.28 -11.44
CA ASP A 41 4.81 -5.97 -10.60
C ASP A 41 5.00 -6.52 -9.19
N ILE A 42 5.53 -5.71 -8.27
CA ILE A 42 5.59 -6.06 -6.85
C ILE A 42 4.23 -5.78 -6.22
N ILE A 43 3.49 -6.84 -5.91
CA ILE A 43 2.21 -6.73 -5.18
C ILE A 43 2.46 -6.82 -3.67
N ILE A 44 1.95 -5.83 -2.94
CA ILE A 44 1.88 -5.81 -1.48
C ILE A 44 0.42 -5.88 -1.04
N SER A 45 0.11 -6.89 -0.24
CA SER A 45 -1.20 -7.01 0.41
C SER A 45 -1.18 -6.29 1.75
N MET A 46 -2.08 -5.33 1.92
CA MET A 46 -2.13 -4.45 3.08
C MET A 46 -3.50 -4.55 3.77
N VAL A 47 -3.51 -4.61 5.09
CA VAL A 47 -4.71 -4.67 5.93
C VAL A 47 -4.86 -3.38 6.72
N MET A 48 -6.07 -2.84 6.77
CA MET A 48 -6.37 -1.67 7.60
C MET A 48 -6.21 -2.01 9.08
N GLN A 49 -5.29 -1.33 9.76
CA GLN A 49 -5.09 -1.46 11.21
C GLN A 49 -5.94 -0.45 11.99
N LYS A 50 -6.18 0.72 11.41
CA LYS A 50 -7.09 1.75 11.90
C LYS A 50 -7.57 2.61 10.73
N PRO A 51 -8.65 3.40 10.88
CA PRO A 51 -9.16 4.24 9.80
C PRO A 51 -8.04 5.04 9.14
N GLY A 52 -7.88 4.85 7.83
CA GLY A 52 -6.88 5.53 7.02
C GLY A 52 -5.46 4.94 7.04
N LEU A 53 -5.14 3.96 7.89
CA LEU A 53 -3.82 3.31 7.94
C LEU A 53 -3.90 1.84 7.53
N TYR A 54 -3.17 1.49 6.48
CA TYR A 54 -3.00 0.14 5.99
C TYR A 54 -1.56 -0.31 6.16
N VAL A 55 -1.38 -1.56 6.58
CA VAL A 55 -0.06 -2.16 6.83
C VAL A 55 0.04 -3.49 6.08
N GLY A 56 1.13 -3.68 5.36
CA GLY A 56 1.45 -4.93 4.65
C GLY A 56 2.92 -5.28 4.82
N SER A 57 3.28 -6.51 4.51
CA SER A 57 4.68 -6.95 4.56
C SER A 57 5.09 -7.71 3.31
N ARG A 58 6.35 -7.56 2.93
CA ARG A 58 6.95 -8.27 1.78
C ARG A 58 8.43 -8.48 2.02
N SER A 59 8.90 -9.72 1.84
CA SER A 59 10.33 -10.07 1.97
C SER A 59 10.96 -9.68 3.32
N GLY A 60 10.17 -9.67 4.40
CA GLY A 60 10.63 -9.30 5.74
C GLY A 60 10.62 -7.80 6.05
N LEU A 61 10.18 -6.96 5.12
CA LEU A 61 9.99 -5.51 5.33
C LEU A 61 8.51 -5.20 5.56
N GLU A 62 8.24 -4.20 6.40
CA GLU A 62 6.92 -3.65 6.64
C GLU A 62 6.68 -2.36 5.84
N PHE A 63 5.48 -2.25 5.30
CA PHE A 63 5.04 -1.15 4.46
C PHE A 63 3.75 -0.55 4.98
N THR A 64 3.67 0.77 4.97
CA THR A 64 2.46 1.50 5.35
C THR A 64 1.90 2.30 4.17
N MET A 65 0.58 2.35 4.06
CA MET A 65 -0.14 3.25 3.17
C MET A 65 -1.12 4.06 4.00
N ARG A 66 -1.06 5.38 3.84
CA ARG A 66 -1.99 6.31 4.48
C ARG A 66 -2.95 6.87 3.46
N THR A 67 -4.23 6.88 3.80
CA THR A 67 -5.23 7.68 3.11
C THR A 67 -5.65 8.81 4.04
N GLN A 68 -5.92 10.00 3.49
CA GLN A 68 -6.47 11.08 4.29
C GLN A 68 -7.77 10.56 4.94
N ALA A 69 -7.83 10.61 6.27
CA ALA A 69 -9.08 10.39 6.98
C ALA A 69 -10.04 11.50 6.54
N LEU A 70 -11.22 11.10 6.05
CA LEU A 70 -12.33 12.03 5.86
C LEU A 70 -12.87 12.45 7.23
#